data_AF-Q9L4H5-F1
#
_entry.id   AF-Q9L4H5-F1
#
_cell.length_a   1.000
_cell.length_b   1.000
_cell.length_c   1.000
_cell.angle_alpha   90.00
_cell.angle_beta   90.00
_cell.angle_gamma   90.00
#
_symmetry.space_group_name_H-M   'P 1'
#
loop_
_entity.id
_entity.type
_entity.pdbx_description
1 polymer ?
#
loop_
_entity_poly.entity_id
_entity_poly.type
_entity_poly.pdbx_seq_one_letter_code
_entity_poly.pdbx_strand_id
1 'polypeptide(L)'
;LKGADIAPLVKKHEQRIKAALVLGADRAEIVAALKEHAPQASVFVTDKTEPFEAMEEIVTEAFSISEPGDTVLLAPAAASLDMFKGMGQRGDLFAHNIIGTIKGLTEEKG
;
A
#
# COMPACT_ATOMS: atom_id res chain seq x y z
N LEU A 1 9.01 12.78 -0.93
CA LEU A 1 9.95 11.63 -0.90
C LEU A 1 11.31 12.08 -0.36
N LYS A 2 12.18 11.23 0.20
CA LYS A 2 13.60 11.59 0.50
C LYS A 2 14.43 11.77 -0.79
N GLY A 3 13.94 12.59 -1.73
CA GLY A 3 14.56 12.86 -3.03
C GLY A 3 14.52 11.70 -4.03
N ALA A 4 13.89 10.57 -3.71
CA ALA A 4 13.74 9.46 -4.64
C ALA A 4 12.55 9.72 -5.58
N ASP A 5 12.84 9.98 -6.85
CA ASP A 5 11.83 10.08 -7.89
C ASP A 5 11.25 8.68 -8.19
N ILE A 6 9.94 8.52 -7.95
CA ILE A 6 9.22 7.27 -8.17
C ILE A 6 8.72 7.14 -9.62
N ALA A 7 8.66 8.23 -10.38
CA ALA A 7 8.12 8.25 -11.73
C ALA A 7 8.80 7.23 -12.69
N PRO A 8 10.15 7.08 -12.71
CA PRO A 8 10.81 6.08 -13.52
C PRO A 8 10.41 4.64 -13.16
N LEU A 9 10.16 4.37 -11.88
CA LEU A 9 9.73 3.04 -11.41
C LEU A 9 8.30 2.76 -11.84
N VAL A 10 7.38 3.72 -11.68
CA VAL A 10 5.99 3.58 -12.13
C VAL A 10 5.96 3.33 -13.63
N LYS A 11 6.64 4.16 -14.42
CA LYS A 11 6.70 4.02 -15.87
C LYS A 11 7.25 2.67 -16.33
N LYS A 12 8.30 2.16 -15.66
CA LYS A 12 8.88 0.84 -15.99
C LYS A 12 7.93 -0.32 -15.72
N HIS A 13 7.01 -0.15 -14.77
CA HIS A 13 6.17 -1.23 -14.25
C HIS A 13 4.68 -1.03 -14.50
N GLU A 14 4.28 -0.01 -15.26
CA GLU A 14 2.89 0.42 -15.45
C GLU A 14 1.93 -0.74 -15.72
N GLN A 15 2.29 -1.67 -16.61
CA GLN A 15 1.41 -2.76 -17.04
C GLN A 15 1.20 -3.84 -15.97
N ARG A 16 2.03 -3.83 -14.92
CA ARG A 16 1.96 -4.79 -13.80
C ARG A 16 1.30 -4.22 -12.56
N ILE A 17 0.99 -2.93 -12.56
CA ILE A 17 0.35 -2.27 -11.43
C ILE A 17 -1.17 -2.38 -11.63
N LYS A 18 -1.79 -3.35 -10.96
CA LYS A 18 -3.26 -3.47 -10.90
C LYS A 18 -3.85 -2.33 -10.05
N ALA A 19 -3.27 -2.09 -8.89
CA ALA A 19 -3.68 -1.04 -7.98
C ALA A 19 -2.49 -0.52 -7.14
N ALA A 20 -2.62 0.70 -6.65
CA ALA A 20 -1.70 1.32 -5.72
C ALA A 20 -2.48 1.87 -4.52
N LEU A 21 -2.13 1.37 -3.33
CA LEU A 21 -2.70 1.80 -2.06
C LEU A 21 -1.67 2.64 -1.32
N VAL A 22 -2.01 3.91 -1.08
CA VAL A 22 -1.04 4.95 -0.71
C VAL A 22 -1.39 5.53 0.65
N LEU A 23 -0.37 5.66 1.50
CA LEU A 23 -0.44 6.24 2.84
C LEU A 23 0.81 7.09 3.11
N GLY A 24 0.75 7.96 4.12
CA GLY A 24 1.89 8.80 4.53
C GLY A 24 1.95 10.19 3.90
N ALA A 25 2.98 10.97 4.26
CA ALA A 25 3.07 12.39 3.92
C ALA A 25 3.26 12.65 2.41
N ASP A 26 3.92 11.74 1.70
CA ASP A 26 4.27 11.88 0.29
C ASP A 26 3.17 11.38 -0.67
N ARG A 27 1.96 11.11 -0.16
CA ARG A 27 0.86 10.52 -0.94
C ARG A 27 0.53 11.28 -2.22
N ALA A 28 0.56 12.61 -2.19
CA ALA A 28 0.23 13.44 -3.35
C ALA A 28 1.23 13.25 -4.51
N GLU A 29 2.52 13.13 -4.20
CA GLU A 29 3.60 12.92 -5.18
C GLU A 29 3.45 11.54 -5.86
N ILE A 30 3.17 10.51 -5.06
CA ILE A 30 2.93 9.14 -5.55
C ILE A 30 1.70 9.09 -6.46
N VAL A 31 0.58 9.71 -6.04
CA VAL A 31 -0.66 9.75 -6.82
C VAL A 31 -0.45 10.49 -8.14
N ALA A 32 0.31 11.59 -8.15
CA ALA A 32 0.62 12.31 -9.39
C ALA A 32 1.41 11.44 -10.37
N ALA A 33 2.47 10.76 -9.90
CA ALA A 33 3.28 9.87 -10.74
C ALA A 33 2.46 8.68 -11.29
N LEU A 34 1.56 8.11 -10.48
CA LEU A 34 0.66 7.04 -10.90
C LEU A 34 -0.34 7.53 -11.96
N LYS A 35 -0.94 8.71 -11.78
CA LYS A 35 -1.85 9.28 -12.79
C LYS A 35 -1.15 9.58 -14.11
N GLU A 36 0.10 10.02 -14.06
CA GLU A 36 0.87 10.35 -15.27
C GLU A 36 1.37 9.10 -16.02
N HIS A 37 1.83 8.08 -15.29
CA HIS A 37 2.56 6.95 -15.88
C HIS A 37 1.84 5.60 -15.77
N ALA A 38 0.75 5.49 -15.01
CA ALA A 38 -0.05 4.27 -14.90
C ALA A 38 -1.54 4.61 -14.71
N PRO A 39 -2.17 5.36 -15.64
CA PRO A 39 -3.57 5.81 -15.52
C PRO A 39 -4.59 4.67 -15.44
N GLN A 40 -4.22 3.45 -15.85
CA GLN A 40 -5.03 2.24 -15.74
C GLN A 40 -5.07 1.66 -14.32
N ALA A 41 -4.13 2.02 -13.44
CA ALA A 41 -4.07 1.47 -12.09
C ALA A 41 -5.12 2.15 -11.20
N SER A 42 -5.86 1.35 -10.44
CA SER A 42 -6.72 1.89 -9.39
C SER A 42 -5.86 2.48 -8.27
N VAL A 43 -6.23 3.67 -7.79
CA VAL A 43 -5.49 4.35 -6.72
C VAL A 43 -6.41 4.55 -5.52
N PHE A 44 -6.03 3.96 -4.39
CA PHE A 44 -6.67 4.18 -3.10
C PHE A 44 -5.71 4.96 -2.20
N VAL A 45 -6.21 5.98 -1.51
CA VAL A 45 -5.42 6.81 -0.60
C VAL A 45 -6.12 6.88 0.74
N THR A 46 -5.43 6.48 1.80
CA THR A 46 -5.94 6.67 3.16
C THR A 46 -5.61 8.07 3.68
N ASP A 47 -6.59 8.68 4.34
CA ASP A 47 -6.40 9.90 5.11
C ASP A 47 -6.03 9.63 6.58
N LYS A 48 -6.04 8.36 7.01
CA LYS A 48 -5.70 7.98 8.37
C LYS A 48 -4.23 8.25 8.65
N THR A 49 -3.98 8.87 9.81
CA THR A 49 -2.64 9.20 10.28
C THR A 49 -2.14 8.26 11.36
N GLU A 50 -3.05 7.56 12.05
CA GLU A 50 -2.69 6.56 13.05
C GLU A 50 -2.13 5.30 12.37
N PRO A 51 -0.94 4.79 12.76
CA PRO A 51 -0.22 3.80 11.96
C PRO A 51 -0.93 2.45 11.87
N PHE A 52 -1.61 2.05 12.94
CA PHE A 52 -2.36 0.80 12.97
C PHE A 52 -3.60 0.89 12.07
N GLU A 53 -4.42 1.94 12.26
CA GLU A 53 -5.66 2.10 11.51
C GLU A 53 -5.43 2.33 10.01
N ALA A 54 -4.37 3.07 9.66
CA ALA A 54 -3.97 3.28 8.27
C ALA A 54 -3.52 1.97 7.61
N MET A 55 -2.74 1.14 8.32
CA MET A 55 -2.31 -0.15 7.81
C MET A 55 -3.48 -1.13 7.67
N GLU A 56 -4.39 -1.16 8.65
CA GLU A 56 -5.60 -1.99 8.62
C GLU A 56 -6.49 -1.65 7.42
N GLU A 57 -6.73 -0.36 7.16
CA GLU A 57 -7.55 0.08 6.04
C GLU A 57 -6.91 -0.29 4.69
N ILE A 58 -5.61 -0.05 4.54
CA ILE A 58 -4.86 -0.37 3.32
C ILE A 58 -4.83 -1.88 3.08
N VAL A 59 -4.61 -2.70 4.12
CA VAL A 59 -4.62 -4.16 3.97
C VAL A 59 -6.01 -4.66 3.62
N THR A 60 -7.05 -4.15 4.28
CA THR A 60 -8.44 -4.53 4.00
C THR A 60 -8.82 -4.23 2.56
N GLU A 61 -8.51 -3.03 2.07
CA GLU A 61 -8.77 -2.66 0.68
C GLU A 61 -7.91 -3.46 -0.31
N ALA A 62 -6.66 -3.79 0.04
CA ALA A 62 -5.86 -4.67 -0.80
C ALA A 62 -6.53 -6.05 -0.96
N PHE A 63 -7.10 -6.62 0.10
CA PHE A 63 -7.83 -7.88 0.01
C PHE A 63 -9.14 -7.78 -0.77
N SER A 64 -9.86 -6.65 -0.68
CA SER A 64 -11.15 -6.47 -1.38
C SER A 64 -10.98 -6.45 -2.91
N ILE A 65 -9.83 -5.97 -3.41
CA ILE A 65 -9.54 -5.85 -4.85
C ILE A 65 -8.65 -6.98 -5.42
N SER A 66 -8.01 -7.77 -4.54
CA SER A 66 -7.10 -8.84 -4.95
C SER A 66 -7.85 -10.11 -5.33
N GLU A 67 -7.34 -10.81 -6.34
CA GLU A 67 -7.84 -12.10 -6.81
C GLU A 67 -6.78 -13.20 -6.61
N PRO A 68 -7.16 -14.50 -6.62
CA PRO A 68 -6.19 -15.58 -6.56
C PRO A 68 -5.14 -15.46 -7.68
N GLY A 69 -3.86 -15.38 -7.29
CA GLY A 69 -2.74 -15.18 -8.21
C GLY A 69 -2.17 -13.75 -8.18
N ASP A 70 -2.88 -12.79 -7.59
CA ASP A 70 -2.34 -11.45 -7.35
C ASP A 70 -1.26 -11.46 -6.27
N THR A 71 -0.34 -10.50 -6.37
CA THR A 71 0.69 -10.24 -5.35
C THR A 71 0.41 -8.91 -4.68
N VAL A 72 0.21 -8.93 -3.36
CA VAL A 72 0.18 -7.72 -2.53
C VAL A 72 1.60 -7.48 -2.01
N LEU A 73 2.22 -6.38 -2.45
CA LEU A 73 3.59 -6.02 -2.09
C LEU A 73 3.62 -4.71 -1.29
N LEU A 74 4.21 -4.76 -0.10
CA LEU A 74 4.61 -3.56 0.63
C LEU A 74 5.92 -3.01 0.03
N ALA A 75 5.83 -2.01 -0.85
CA ALA A 75 6.97 -1.38 -1.53
C ALA A 75 7.18 0.07 -1.09
N PRO A 76 7.90 0.33 0.02
CA PRO A 76 8.11 1.69 0.49
C PRO A 76 9.14 2.43 -0.39
N ALA A 77 8.70 3.50 -1.06
CA ALA A 77 9.59 4.42 -1.77
C ALA A 77 10.22 5.51 -0.86
N ALA A 78 9.68 5.70 0.36
CA ALA A 78 10.12 6.72 1.31
C ALA A 78 10.50 6.15 2.69
N ALA A 79 11.37 6.87 3.41
CA ALA A 79 11.74 6.53 4.78
C ALA A 79 10.55 6.70 5.72
N SER A 80 10.32 5.70 6.57
CA SER A 80 9.13 5.49 7.40
C SER A 80 8.93 6.47 8.57
N LEU A 81 9.72 7.54 8.68
CA LEU A 81 9.87 8.30 9.94
C LEU A 81 8.75 9.31 10.20
N ASP A 82 7.85 9.52 9.24
CA ASP A 82 6.70 10.42 9.34
C ASP A 82 5.50 9.76 10.04
N MET A 83 5.31 8.45 9.84
CA MET A 83 4.16 7.70 10.39
C MET A 83 4.56 6.54 11.31
N PHE A 84 5.74 5.93 11.13
CA PHE A 84 6.15 4.77 11.92
C PHE A 84 7.43 5.06 12.72
N LYS A 85 7.58 4.39 13.87
CA LYS A 85 8.82 4.43 14.69
C LYS A 85 10.05 3.93 13.92
N GLY A 86 9.85 3.20 12.84
CA GLY A 86 10.90 2.69 11.96
C GLY A 86 10.39 1.66 10.98
N MET A 87 11.31 1.13 10.14
CA MET A 87 10.98 0.12 9.13
C MET A 87 10.44 -1.18 9.73
N GLY A 88 10.93 -1.58 10.91
CA GLY A 88 10.48 -2.78 11.63
C GLY A 88 9.00 -2.70 11.99
N GLN A 89 8.59 -1.64 12.70
CA GLN A 89 7.19 -1.46 13.10
C GLN A 89 6.23 -1.49 11.89
N ARG A 90 6.61 -0.88 10.77
CA ARG A 90 5.79 -0.89 9.55
C ARG A 90 5.62 -2.30 8.98
N GLY A 91 6.71 -3.07 8.92
CA GLY A 91 6.67 -4.46 8.47
C GLY A 91 5.84 -5.35 9.41
N ASP A 92 6.02 -5.17 10.71
CA ASP A 92 5.26 -5.91 11.74
C ASP A 92 3.77 -5.61 11.65
N LEU A 93 3.38 -4.34 11.51
CA LEU A 93 1.97 -3.95 11.35
C LEU A 93 1.36 -4.50 10.06
N PHE A 94 2.10 -4.51 8.96
CA PHE A 94 1.64 -5.11 7.71
C PHE A 94 1.42 -6.61 7.88
N ALA A 95 2.41 -7.35 8.38
CA ALA A 95 2.30 -8.79 8.61
C ALA A 95 1.16 -9.14 9.59
N HIS A 96 1.03 -8.37 10.67
CA HIS A 96 -0.04 -8.53 11.65
C HIS A 96 -1.42 -8.41 11.01
N ASN A 97 -1.66 -7.34 10.22
CA ASN A 97 -2.93 -7.12 9.55
C ASN A 97 -3.23 -8.20 8.51
N ILE A 98 -2.23 -8.62 7.70
CA ILE A 98 -2.40 -9.71 6.73
C ILE A 98 -2.86 -11.00 7.42
N ILE A 99 -2.21 -11.38 8.54
CA ILE A 99 -2.57 -12.58 9.30
C ILE A 99 -3.97 -12.46 9.90
N GLY A 100 -4.31 -11.28 10.44
CA GLY A 100 -5.64 -11.00 11.01
C GLY A 100 -6.74 -11.15 9.97
N THR A 101 -6.60 -10.52 8.81
CA THR A 101 -7.57 -10.57 7.72
C THR A 101 -7.75 -12.00 7.19
N ILE A 102 -6.67 -12.75 6.97
CA ILE A 102 -6.76 -14.15 6.51
C ILE A 102 -7.54 -15.01 7.50
N LYS A 103 -7.25 -14.87 8.81
CA LYS A 103 -7.95 -15.63 9.85
C LYS A 103 -9.45 -15.31 9.87
N GLY A 104 -9.82 -14.03 9.83
CA GLY A 104 -11.22 -13.62 9.77
C GLY A 104 -11.96 -14.21 8.55
N LEU A 105 -11.34 -14.18 7.37
CA LEU A 105 -11.90 -14.78 6.15
C LEU A 105 -12.06 -16.31 6.23
N THR A 106 -11.22 -16.99 7.01
CA THR A 106 -11.35 -18.44 7.21
C THR A 106 -12.43 -18.81 8.24
N GLU A 107 -12.64 -17.98 9.26
CA GLU A 107 -13.64 -18.19 10.31
C GLU A 107 -15.07 -17.91 9.81
N GLU A 108 -15.26 -16.94 8.90
CA GLU A 108 -16.57 -16.66 8.29
C GLU A 108 -17.04 -17.72 7.28
N LYS A 109 -16.15 -18.61 6.82
CA LYS A 109 -16.44 -19.64 5.81
C LYS A 109 -16.65 -21.05 6.42
N GLY A 110 -16.49 -21.21 7.73
CA GLY A 110 -16.69 -22.47 8.46
C GLY A 110 -18.07 -22.55 9.10
#